data_AF-A0A0C3CZH7-F1
#
_entry.id   AF-A0A0C3CZH7-F1
#
_cell.length_a   1.000
_cell.length_b   1.000
_cell.length_c   1.000
_cell.angle_alpha   90.00
_cell.angle_beta   90.00
_cell.angle_gamma   90.00
#
_symmetry.space_group_name_H-M   'P 1'
#
loop_
_entity.id
_entity.type
_entity.pdbx_description
1 polymer ?
#
loop_
_entity_poly.entity_id
_entity_poly.type
_entity_poly.pdbx_seq_one_letter_code
_entity_poly.pdbx_strand_id
1 'polypeptide(L)'
;EEEVTQNTQRRRRAPLSDDSEDDEERVRDGMEVDQEESQDQVVKKMVRYALACEYQRLPIKRTGIAEKVMSKQRVPFRRVFEQAQKQLRAKFGMEMVELPVKEKITMKDKRSAQKVKGNKKPPSSYILTTTLPQEYRSPGIIPPSIIGSSDEEAAYTGLCTMVVAIIALSPGKSIPDSKLDRYLARLNANKNMPMDKTENVLKKMSMQGYITKVVDRTGDEETVDWVVGPRGKVEIGNRAVLGLVKEVYGSSAPEDLEQRLTRSLGIVTAEDLMNREDEELDEDEVPEVSDGSDTQRRQSGRLRQ
;
A
#
# COMPACT_ATOMS: atom_id res chain seq x y z
N GLU A 1 -26.96 62.26 8.82
CA GLU A 1 -27.13 61.33 9.95
C GLU A 1 -28.28 60.41 9.56
N GLU A 2 -28.02 59.35 8.79
CA GLU A 2 -27.58 58.01 9.24
C GLU A 2 -28.62 57.39 10.18
N GLU A 3 -29.21 56.20 9.97
CA GLU A 3 -28.70 54.95 9.41
C GLU A 3 -29.82 54.16 8.68
N VAL A 4 -29.49 53.52 7.57
CA VAL A 4 -30.28 52.44 6.97
C VAL A 4 -29.52 51.13 7.20
N THR A 5 -30.12 50.23 7.96
CA THR A 5 -29.56 48.93 8.35
C THR A 5 -29.44 48.00 7.14
N GLN A 6 -28.20 47.63 6.80
CA GLN A 6 -27.87 46.75 5.68
C GLN A 6 -28.06 45.28 6.05
N ASN A 7 -29.02 44.63 5.38
CA ASN A 7 -29.29 43.20 5.47
C ASN A 7 -28.35 42.44 4.51
N THR A 8 -27.31 41.78 5.04
CA THR A 8 -26.29 41.07 4.27
C THR A 8 -26.75 39.65 3.89
N GLN A 9 -27.53 39.52 2.81
CA GLN A 9 -27.79 38.22 2.18
C GLN A 9 -26.58 37.74 1.38
N ARG A 10 -25.82 36.83 2.02
CA ARG A 10 -24.68 36.11 1.47
C ARG A 10 -25.15 35.17 0.35
N ARG A 11 -25.12 35.68 -0.90
CA ARG A 11 -25.39 34.91 -2.12
C ARG A 11 -24.46 33.69 -2.21
N ARG A 12 -25.06 32.50 -2.25
CA ARG A 12 -24.43 31.23 -2.61
C ARG A 12 -23.77 31.37 -3.98
N ARG A 13 -22.45 31.38 -4.05
CA ARG A 13 -21.70 31.10 -5.28
C ARG A 13 -21.60 29.59 -5.43
N ALA A 14 -22.24 29.05 -6.46
CA ALA A 14 -21.94 27.75 -7.01
C ALA A 14 -20.46 27.71 -7.43
N PRO A 15 -19.73 26.58 -7.25
CA PRO A 15 -18.41 26.45 -7.85
C PRO A 15 -18.58 26.33 -9.36
N LEU A 16 -18.02 27.30 -10.07
CA LEU A 16 -17.82 27.26 -11.50
C LEU A 16 -17.03 25.99 -11.85
N SER A 17 -17.67 25.15 -12.66
CA SER A 17 -17.03 24.13 -13.46
C SER A 17 -16.33 24.84 -14.62
N ASP A 18 -15.03 25.07 -14.49
CA ASP A 18 -14.13 25.18 -15.64
C ASP A 18 -12.68 25.04 -15.17
N ASP A 19 -12.01 23.99 -15.62
CA ASP A 19 -10.59 24.06 -15.97
C ASP A 19 -10.33 22.97 -16.99
N SER A 20 -10.89 23.23 -18.18
CA SER A 20 -10.56 22.56 -19.42
C SER A 20 -9.41 23.38 -20.04
N GLU A 21 -8.20 23.28 -19.50
CA GLU A 21 -7.03 23.87 -20.17
C GLU A 21 -6.62 22.96 -21.33
N ASP A 22 -7.21 23.26 -22.49
CA ASP A 22 -6.66 22.97 -23.80
C ASP A 22 -5.24 23.57 -23.92
N ASP A 23 -4.38 22.82 -24.59
CA ASP A 23 -3.03 23.21 -25.03
C ASP A 23 -3.07 24.56 -25.77
N GLU A 24 -2.76 25.65 -25.07
CA GLU A 24 -2.26 26.88 -25.72
C GLU A 24 -0.76 27.01 -25.48
N GLU A 25 -0.01 26.67 -26.54
CA GLU A 25 1.43 26.85 -26.67
C GLU A 25 1.87 28.28 -26.33
N ARG A 26 2.39 28.49 -25.12
CA ARG A 26 3.25 29.64 -24.84
C ARG A 26 4.70 29.27 -25.12
N VAL A 27 5.12 29.53 -26.36
CA VAL A 27 6.53 29.59 -26.75
C VAL A 27 7.19 30.70 -25.96
N ARG A 28 7.79 30.35 -24.80
CA ARG A 28 8.79 31.21 -24.17
C ARG A 28 10.10 30.97 -24.90
N ASP A 29 10.37 31.85 -25.85
CA ASP A 29 11.70 32.05 -26.42
C ASP A 29 12.63 32.50 -25.29
N GLY A 30 13.49 31.58 -24.87
CA GLY A 30 14.53 31.78 -23.89
C GLY A 30 15.68 30.88 -24.29
N MET A 31 16.70 31.46 -24.91
CA MET A 31 17.97 30.81 -25.22
C MET A 31 18.63 30.25 -23.95
N GLU A 32 18.32 29.02 -23.59
CA GLU A 32 19.25 28.12 -22.92
C GLU A 32 19.64 27.07 -23.95
N VAL A 33 20.94 27.00 -24.26
CA VAL A 33 21.52 25.90 -25.04
C VAL A 33 21.52 24.67 -24.13
N ASP A 34 20.32 24.13 -23.87
CA ASP A 34 20.12 23.02 -22.95
C ASP A 34 20.49 21.75 -23.73
N GLN A 35 21.65 21.17 -23.40
CA GLN A 35 22.02 19.85 -23.88
C GLN A 35 20.87 18.90 -23.53
N GLU A 36 20.20 18.32 -24.52
CA GLU A 36 19.24 17.25 -24.30
C GLU A 36 19.92 16.17 -23.44
N GLU A 37 19.52 16.07 -22.17
CA GLU A 37 20.12 15.12 -21.25
C GLU A 37 19.92 13.71 -21.82
N SER A 38 20.98 12.96 -22.11
CA SER A 38 20.78 11.60 -22.66
C SER A 38 19.82 10.78 -21.79
N GLN A 39 19.04 9.88 -22.39
CA GLN A 39 18.17 8.96 -21.66
C GLN A 39 18.88 8.27 -20.48
N ASP A 40 20.18 7.97 -20.61
CA ASP A 40 21.00 7.41 -19.53
C ASP A 40 21.10 8.34 -18.30
N GLN A 41 21.16 9.66 -18.50
CA GLN A 41 21.13 10.64 -17.42
C GLN A 41 19.79 10.64 -16.68
N VAL A 42 18.67 10.54 -17.40
CA VAL A 42 17.34 10.44 -16.79
C VAL A 42 17.20 9.15 -15.97
N VAL A 43 17.74 8.04 -16.47
CA VAL A 43 17.78 6.78 -15.69
C VAL A 43 18.61 6.94 -14.42
N LYS A 44 19.79 7.54 -14.50
CA LYS A 44 20.63 7.84 -13.32
C LYS A 44 19.93 8.77 -12.32
N LYS A 45 19.21 9.78 -12.81
CA LYS A 45 18.37 10.67 -11.97
C LYS A 45 17.25 9.89 -11.29
N MET A 46 16.57 8.99 -12.00
CA MET A 46 15.53 8.13 -11.44
C MET A 46 16.08 7.26 -10.30
N VAL A 47 17.22 6.60 -10.52
CA VAL A 47 17.90 5.78 -9.51
C VAL A 47 18.28 6.61 -8.29
N ARG A 48 18.92 7.78 -8.50
CA ARG A 48 19.33 8.67 -7.40
C ARG A 48 18.12 9.19 -6.62
N TYR A 49 17.03 9.53 -7.31
CA TYR A 49 15.79 9.96 -6.67
C TYR A 49 15.17 8.84 -5.82
N ALA A 50 15.11 7.61 -6.33
CA ALA A 50 14.60 6.45 -5.60
C ALA A 50 15.43 6.17 -4.33
N LEU A 51 16.77 6.19 -4.42
CA LEU A 51 17.66 6.01 -3.27
C LEU A 51 17.49 7.12 -2.22
N ALA A 52 17.33 8.38 -2.65
CA ALA A 52 17.11 9.50 -1.74
C ALA A 52 15.75 9.40 -1.02
N CYS A 53 14.70 8.97 -1.73
CA CYS A 53 13.40 8.69 -1.14
C CYS A 53 13.48 7.58 -0.10
N GLU A 54 14.21 6.50 -0.39
CA GLU A 54 14.37 5.39 0.56
C GLU A 54 15.13 5.82 1.82
N TYR A 55 16.24 6.55 1.64
CA TYR A 55 17.01 7.10 2.76
C TYR A 55 16.16 7.97 3.71
N GLN A 56 15.16 8.70 3.18
CA GLN A 56 14.24 9.52 3.97
C GLN A 56 12.94 8.78 4.36
N ARG A 57 12.79 7.51 3.97
CA ARG A 57 11.57 6.72 4.10
C ARG A 57 10.33 7.41 3.50
N LEU A 58 10.49 8.05 2.35
CA LEU A 58 9.42 8.73 1.62
C LEU A 58 8.90 7.86 0.46
N PRO A 59 7.58 7.86 0.21
CA PRO A 59 7.03 7.21 -0.97
C PRO A 59 7.42 7.95 -2.25
N ILE A 60 7.75 7.19 -3.29
CA ILE A 60 8.11 7.66 -4.62
C ILE A 60 6.82 7.87 -5.42
N LYS A 61 6.37 9.13 -5.53
CA LYS A 61 5.12 9.49 -6.24
C LYS A 61 5.39 9.82 -7.71
N ARG A 62 4.40 9.53 -8.57
CA ARG A 62 4.48 9.86 -10.00
C ARG A 62 4.74 11.34 -10.29
N THR A 63 4.12 12.23 -9.51
CA THR A 63 4.33 13.68 -9.62
C THR A 63 5.76 14.09 -9.28
N GLY A 64 6.33 13.52 -8.21
CA GLY A 64 7.72 13.76 -7.84
C GLY A 64 8.73 13.25 -8.88
N ILE A 65 8.42 12.12 -9.55
CA ILE A 65 9.21 11.64 -10.68
C ILE A 65 9.14 12.61 -11.86
N ALA A 66 7.93 13.06 -12.23
CA ALA A 66 7.76 13.99 -13.34
C ALA A 66 8.55 15.29 -13.12
N GLU A 67 8.45 15.87 -11.92
CA GLU A 67 9.12 17.12 -11.55
C GLU A 67 10.63 16.99 -11.41
N LYS A 68 11.12 15.94 -10.72
CA LYS A 68 12.54 15.85 -10.34
C LYS A 68 13.39 15.05 -11.32
N VAL A 69 12.78 14.19 -12.12
CA VAL A 69 13.48 13.25 -13.01
C VAL A 69 13.22 13.58 -14.48
N MET A 70 11.98 13.96 -14.84
CA MET A 70 11.55 14.10 -16.24
C MET A 70 11.23 15.54 -16.66
N SER A 71 11.60 16.54 -15.86
CA SER A 71 11.19 17.95 -16.06
C SER A 71 11.64 18.57 -17.38
N LYS A 72 12.74 18.09 -17.95
CA LYS A 72 13.34 18.64 -19.18
C LYS A 72 13.17 17.74 -20.41
N GLN A 73 12.55 16.55 -20.28
CA GLN A 73 12.55 15.57 -21.36
C GLN A 73 11.24 14.79 -21.54
N ARG A 74 10.88 14.57 -22.81
CA ARG A 74 9.75 13.74 -23.24
C ARG A 74 10.14 12.26 -23.44
N VAL A 75 10.94 11.69 -22.54
CA VAL A 75 11.27 10.25 -22.61
C VAL A 75 10.09 9.43 -22.08
N PRO A 76 9.69 8.30 -22.70
CA PRO A 76 8.63 7.46 -22.16
C PRO A 76 8.99 6.90 -20.78
N PHE A 77 8.17 7.16 -19.77
CA PHE A 77 8.40 6.71 -18.39
C PHE A 77 8.69 5.21 -18.30
N ARG A 78 7.94 4.38 -19.03
CA ARG A 78 8.08 2.91 -18.96
C ARG A 78 9.51 2.48 -19.27
N ARG A 79 10.12 3.07 -20.29
CA ARG A 79 11.49 2.76 -20.71
C ARG A 79 12.50 3.18 -19.63
N VAL A 80 12.33 4.37 -19.05
CA VAL A 80 13.16 4.85 -17.93
C VAL A 80 13.01 3.96 -16.71
N PHE A 81 11.78 3.59 -16.36
CA PHE A 81 11.47 2.76 -15.20
C PHE A 81 12.07 1.35 -15.33
N GLU A 82 11.90 0.69 -16.47
CA GLU A 82 12.48 -0.64 -16.73
C GLU A 82 14.02 -0.61 -16.67
N GLN A 83 14.66 0.42 -17.23
CA GLN A 83 16.11 0.57 -17.15
C GLN A 83 16.59 0.91 -15.73
N ALA A 84 15.86 1.76 -15.00
CA ALA A 84 16.16 2.07 -13.61
C ALA A 84 16.03 0.81 -12.73
N GLN A 85 14.99 -0.01 -12.92
CA GLN A 85 14.84 -1.29 -12.21
C GLN A 85 16.02 -2.24 -12.46
N LYS A 86 16.52 -2.32 -13.70
CA LYS A 86 17.73 -3.12 -14.00
C LYS A 86 18.95 -2.61 -13.23
N GLN A 87 19.16 -1.29 -13.18
CA GLN A 87 20.30 -0.72 -12.45
C GLN A 87 20.16 -0.89 -10.93
N LEU A 88 18.96 -0.70 -10.37
CA LEU A 88 18.68 -0.89 -8.96
C LEU A 88 18.96 -2.33 -8.53
N ARG A 89 18.48 -3.32 -9.29
CA ARG A 89 18.72 -4.73 -8.97
C ARG A 89 20.19 -5.12 -9.12
N ALA A 90 20.81 -4.76 -10.24
CA ALA A 90 22.17 -5.20 -10.56
C ALA A 90 23.26 -4.53 -9.72
N LYS A 91 23.08 -3.26 -9.34
CA LYS A 91 24.13 -2.49 -8.63
C LYS A 91 23.85 -2.26 -7.15
N PHE A 92 22.57 -2.17 -6.77
CA PHE A 92 22.17 -1.80 -5.41
C PHE A 92 21.47 -2.93 -4.66
N GLY A 93 21.11 -4.03 -5.34
CA GLY A 93 20.33 -5.11 -4.72
C GLY A 93 18.98 -4.62 -4.21
N MET A 94 18.35 -3.72 -4.97
CA MET A 94 17.09 -3.07 -4.62
C MET A 94 16.12 -3.06 -5.80
N GLU A 95 14.84 -2.92 -5.52
CA GLU A 95 13.83 -2.72 -6.54
C GLU A 95 12.69 -1.81 -6.09
N MET A 96 12.11 -1.08 -7.05
CA MET A 96 10.93 -0.28 -6.80
C MET A 96 9.69 -1.17 -6.79
N VAL A 97 8.97 -1.21 -5.68
CA VAL A 97 7.73 -1.97 -5.51
C VAL A 97 6.56 -1.00 -5.40
N GLU A 98 5.48 -1.29 -6.12
CA GLU A 98 4.26 -0.50 -6.05
C GLU A 98 3.57 -0.69 -4.69
N LEU A 99 3.25 0.43 -4.04
CA LEU A 99 2.46 0.43 -2.82
C LEU A 99 1.00 0.14 -3.13
N PRO A 100 0.32 -0.68 -2.33
CA PRO A 100 -1.11 -0.88 -2.46
C PRO A 100 -1.85 0.44 -2.24
N VAL A 101 -2.96 0.59 -2.96
CA VAL A 101 -3.85 1.74 -2.79
C VAL A 101 -4.33 1.78 -1.35
N LYS A 102 -4.30 2.97 -0.73
CA LYS A 102 -4.91 3.19 0.58
C LYS A 102 -6.36 2.74 0.54
N GLU A 103 -6.71 1.78 1.40
CA GLU A 103 -8.08 1.29 1.50
C GLU A 103 -9.01 2.42 1.93
N LYS A 104 -10.14 2.52 1.25
CA LYS A 104 -11.22 3.47 1.54
C LYS A 104 -12.10 2.89 2.64
N ILE A 105 -11.62 3.01 3.88
CA ILE A 105 -12.21 2.30 5.02
C ILE A 105 -13.46 3.02 5.54
N THR A 106 -13.45 4.37 5.53
CA THR A 106 -14.55 5.16 6.10
C THR A 106 -15.85 5.03 5.30
N MET A 107 -17.00 5.21 5.97
CA MET A 107 -18.31 5.22 5.30
C MET A 107 -18.43 6.36 4.29
N LYS A 108 -17.76 7.49 4.54
CA LYS A 108 -17.67 8.62 3.61
C LYS A 108 -16.85 8.26 2.37
N ASP A 109 -15.76 7.50 2.53
CA ASP A 109 -14.92 7.06 1.40
C ASP A 109 -15.62 5.98 0.56
N LYS A 110 -16.38 5.08 1.21
CA LYS A 110 -17.22 4.11 0.50
C LYS A 110 -18.32 4.79 -0.32
N ARG A 111 -19.00 5.80 0.25
CA ARG A 111 -20.02 6.59 -0.46
C ARG A 111 -19.44 7.46 -1.58
N SER A 112 -18.24 8.02 -1.41
CA SER A 112 -17.57 8.81 -2.46
C SER A 112 -17.03 7.91 -3.58
N ALA A 113 -16.57 6.70 -3.27
CA ALA A 113 -16.17 5.70 -4.26
C ALA A 113 -17.35 5.24 -5.14
N GLN A 114 -18.56 5.11 -4.58
CA GLN A 114 -19.76 4.77 -5.35
C GLN A 114 -20.21 5.90 -6.30
N LYS A 115 -19.90 7.16 -5.98
CA LYS A 115 -20.22 8.31 -6.84
C LYS A 115 -19.26 8.48 -8.02
N VAL A 116 -18.02 8.01 -7.89
CA VAL A 116 -17.04 8.03 -8.98
C VAL A 116 -17.18 6.73 -9.79
N LYS A 117 -18.17 6.68 -10.69
CA LYS A 117 -18.21 5.67 -11.75
C LYS A 117 -17.09 5.95 -12.75
N GLY A 118 -15.90 5.43 -12.49
CA GLY A 118 -14.77 5.55 -13.39
C GLY A 118 -13.64 4.61 -13.00
N ASN A 119 -13.25 3.73 -13.94
CA ASN A 119 -12.19 2.72 -13.80
C ASN A 119 -10.76 3.30 -13.69
N LYS A 120 -10.60 4.58 -13.30
CA LYS A 120 -9.28 5.21 -13.21
C LYS A 120 -8.57 4.67 -11.96
N LYS A 121 -7.61 3.76 -12.16
CA LYS A 121 -6.69 3.32 -11.12
C LYS A 121 -6.03 4.56 -10.49
N PRO A 122 -6.04 4.69 -9.16
CA PRO A 122 -5.38 5.81 -8.50
C PRO A 122 -3.88 5.81 -8.83
N PRO A 123 -3.21 6.97 -8.77
CA PRO A 123 -1.82 7.08 -9.16
C PRO A 123 -0.94 6.15 -8.32
N SER A 124 -0.22 5.26 -8.99
CA SER A 124 0.75 4.35 -8.39
C SER A 124 1.83 5.14 -7.64
N SER A 125 2.08 4.73 -6.40
CA SER A 125 3.21 5.20 -5.60
C SER A 125 4.12 4.02 -5.35
N TYR A 126 5.43 4.25 -5.29
CA TYR A 126 6.42 3.18 -5.12
C TYR A 126 7.21 3.37 -3.84
N ILE A 127 7.83 2.30 -3.34
CA ILE A 127 8.91 2.34 -2.35
C ILE A 127 10.08 1.51 -2.88
N LEU A 128 11.26 1.68 -2.29
CA LEU A 128 12.41 0.86 -2.63
C LEU A 128 12.53 -0.26 -1.61
N THR A 129 12.65 -1.50 -2.08
CA THR A 129 12.79 -2.68 -1.22
C THR A 129 14.08 -3.42 -1.55
N THR A 130 14.66 -4.11 -0.57
CA THR A 130 15.86 -4.92 -0.78
C THR A 130 15.52 -6.24 -1.46
N THR A 131 16.27 -6.59 -2.50
CA THR A 131 16.25 -7.90 -3.15
C THR A 131 17.40 -8.79 -2.66
N LEU A 132 18.17 -8.34 -1.65
CA LEU A 132 19.27 -9.11 -1.10
C LEU A 132 18.76 -10.32 -0.31
N PRO A 133 19.46 -11.47 -0.39
CA PRO A 133 19.24 -12.61 0.50
C PRO A 133 19.34 -12.24 1.98
N GLN A 134 18.73 -13.05 2.84
CA GLN A 134 18.64 -12.75 4.27
C GLN A 134 20.01 -12.62 4.94
N GLU A 135 21.00 -13.40 4.51
CA GLU A 135 22.37 -13.32 5.07
C GLU A 135 23.03 -11.95 4.88
N TYR A 136 22.61 -11.18 3.87
CA TYR A 136 23.17 -9.87 3.55
C TYR A 136 22.34 -8.70 4.11
N ARG A 137 21.26 -8.96 4.85
CA ARG A 137 20.40 -7.93 5.47
C ARG A 137 20.92 -7.52 6.85
N SER A 138 22.23 -7.40 6.99
CA SER A 138 22.87 -6.94 8.23
C SER A 138 23.04 -5.41 8.22
N PRO A 139 23.06 -4.74 9.40
CA PRO A 139 23.28 -3.29 9.47
C PRO A 139 24.62 -2.82 8.90
N GLY A 140 25.62 -3.71 8.82
CA GLY A 140 26.90 -3.42 8.19
C GLY A 140 26.85 -3.33 6.66
N ILE A 141 25.82 -3.92 6.03
CA ILE A 141 25.64 -3.94 4.57
C ILE A 141 24.53 -2.99 4.15
N ILE A 142 23.41 -2.99 4.89
CA ILE A 142 22.30 -2.08 4.69
C ILE A 142 22.38 -1.03 5.80
N PRO A 143 23.00 0.14 5.53
CA PRO A 143 23.15 1.17 6.55
C PRO A 143 21.77 1.71 6.97
N PRO A 144 21.69 2.29 8.17
CA PRO A 144 20.45 2.89 8.64
C PRO A 144 19.99 3.99 7.67
N SER A 145 18.68 4.18 7.62
CA SER A 145 18.08 5.36 6.97
C SER A 145 18.48 6.64 7.71
N ILE A 146 17.79 7.76 7.49
CA ILE A 146 18.05 9.05 8.19
C ILE A 146 18.04 8.97 9.74
N ILE A 147 17.69 7.82 10.32
CA ILE A 147 17.68 7.58 11.76
C ILE A 147 19.12 7.37 12.21
N GLY A 148 19.58 8.25 13.12
CA GLY A 148 20.98 8.52 13.41
C GLY A 148 21.90 7.30 13.49
N SER A 149 21.70 6.44 14.49
CA SER A 149 22.54 5.25 14.71
C SER A 149 21.87 3.94 14.29
N SER A 150 22.67 2.88 14.12
CA SER A 150 22.19 1.52 13.81
C SER A 150 21.23 0.98 14.88
N ASP A 151 21.49 1.27 16.16
CA ASP A 151 20.66 0.79 17.27
C ASP A 151 19.31 1.49 17.30
N GLU A 152 19.31 2.79 17.04
CA GLU A 152 18.11 3.61 16.89
C GLU A 152 17.24 3.14 15.71
N GLU A 153 17.87 2.77 14.59
CA GLU A 153 17.20 2.23 13.42
C GLU A 153 16.56 0.87 13.69
N ALA A 154 17.30 -0.01 14.38
CA ALA A 154 16.80 -1.31 14.80
C ALA A 154 15.62 -1.16 15.77
N ALA A 155 15.72 -0.25 16.75
CA ALA A 155 14.65 0.04 17.69
C ALA A 155 13.39 0.59 16.99
N TYR A 156 13.56 1.54 16.06
CA TYR A 156 12.44 2.10 15.29
C TYR A 156 11.79 1.04 14.41
N THR A 157 12.58 0.22 13.72
CA THR A 157 12.08 -0.85 12.85
C THR A 157 11.37 -1.94 13.67
N GLY A 158 11.91 -2.30 14.83
CA GLY A 158 11.28 -3.23 15.78
C GLY A 158 9.94 -2.71 16.27
N LEU A 159 9.85 -1.43 16.65
CA LEU A 159 8.58 -0.82 17.05
C LEU A 159 7.58 -0.79 15.89
N CYS A 160 8.01 -0.39 14.69
CA CYS A 160 7.14 -0.37 13.50
C CYS A 160 6.55 -1.77 13.25
N THR A 161 7.39 -2.80 13.31
CA THR A 161 6.98 -4.20 13.13
C THR A 161 6.00 -4.63 14.22
N MET A 162 6.27 -4.28 15.49
CA MET A 162 5.40 -4.59 16.62
C MET A 162 4.02 -3.94 16.51
N VAL A 163 3.95 -2.64 16.21
CA VAL A 163 2.67 -1.92 16.06
C VAL A 163 1.88 -2.45 14.88
N VAL A 164 2.54 -2.70 13.73
CA VAL A 164 1.88 -3.31 12.57
C VAL A 164 1.37 -4.71 12.89
N ALA A 165 2.12 -5.53 13.64
CA ALA A 165 1.67 -6.84 14.10
C ALA A 165 0.43 -6.75 15.00
N ILE A 166 0.41 -5.84 15.97
CA ILE A 166 -0.75 -5.61 16.86
C ILE A 166 -2.00 -5.26 16.04
N ILE A 167 -1.87 -4.38 15.05
CA ILE A 167 -2.99 -3.98 14.19
C ILE A 167 -3.41 -5.13 13.28
N ALA A 168 -2.46 -5.81 12.63
CA ALA A 168 -2.73 -6.89 11.67
C ALA A 168 -3.39 -8.11 12.32
N LEU A 169 -3.05 -8.41 13.59
CA LEU A 169 -3.63 -9.49 14.37
C LEU A 169 -4.93 -9.08 15.09
N SER A 170 -5.28 -7.79 15.10
CA SER A 170 -6.54 -7.34 15.67
C SER A 170 -7.72 -7.73 14.77
N PRO A 171 -8.88 -8.09 15.36
CA PRO A 171 -10.09 -8.34 14.59
C PRO A 171 -10.42 -7.17 13.64
N GLY A 172 -10.74 -7.48 12.38
CA GLY A 172 -11.04 -6.45 11.38
C GLY A 172 -9.82 -5.71 10.81
N LYS A 173 -8.59 -6.10 11.17
CA LYS A 173 -7.33 -5.45 10.75
C LYS A 173 -7.27 -3.96 11.12
N SER A 174 -8.00 -3.58 12.17
CA SER A 174 -8.05 -2.25 12.76
C SER A 174 -8.03 -2.31 14.28
N ILE A 175 -7.65 -1.22 14.93
CA ILE A 175 -7.66 -1.11 16.39
C ILE A 175 -8.05 0.30 16.84
N PRO A 176 -8.93 0.46 17.84
CA PRO A 176 -9.23 1.78 18.41
C PRO A 176 -8.01 2.44 19.04
N ASP A 177 -7.92 3.78 18.94
CA ASP A 177 -6.85 4.62 19.49
C ASP A 177 -6.55 4.30 20.97
N SER A 178 -7.59 4.26 21.80
CA SER A 178 -7.48 3.94 23.23
C SER A 178 -6.94 2.54 23.51
N LYS A 179 -7.24 1.57 22.63
CA LYS A 179 -6.76 0.18 22.79
C LYS A 179 -5.30 0.06 22.36
N LEU A 180 -4.89 0.79 21.32
CA LEU A 180 -3.47 0.87 20.92
C LEU A 180 -2.63 1.49 22.03
N ASP A 181 -3.08 2.61 22.61
CA ASP A 181 -2.41 3.27 23.73
C ASP A 181 -2.21 2.33 24.92
N ARG A 182 -3.23 1.52 25.25
CA ARG A 182 -3.13 0.52 26.32
C ARG A 182 -2.09 -0.55 26.02
N TYR A 183 -1.96 -1.00 24.77
CA TYR A 183 -0.91 -1.96 24.39
C TYR A 183 0.49 -1.34 24.48
N LEU A 184 0.66 -0.12 23.98
CA LEU A 184 1.92 0.62 24.04
C LEU A 184 2.34 0.93 25.49
N ALA A 185 1.38 1.25 26.36
CA ALA A 185 1.63 1.43 27.79
C ALA A 185 2.15 0.14 28.45
N ARG A 186 1.58 -1.02 28.11
CA ARG A 186 2.04 -2.33 28.61
C ARG A 186 3.44 -2.70 28.13
N LEU A 187 3.82 -2.25 26.94
CA LEU A 187 5.18 -2.39 26.39
C LEU A 187 6.16 -1.38 27.00
N ASN A 188 5.71 -0.53 27.93
CA ASN A 188 6.50 0.59 28.48
C ASN A 188 7.06 1.51 27.38
N ALA A 189 6.36 1.67 26.26
CA ALA A 189 6.83 2.48 25.13
C ALA A 189 7.13 3.93 25.55
N ASN A 190 6.37 4.47 26.49
CA ASN A 190 6.59 5.83 27.03
C ASN A 190 7.92 6.00 27.77
N LYS A 191 8.55 4.92 28.24
CA LYS A 191 9.83 4.94 28.96
C LYS A 191 10.98 4.40 28.13
N ASN A 192 10.70 3.44 27.25
CA ASN A 192 11.71 2.66 26.54
C ASN A 192 12.00 3.19 25.13
N MET A 193 11.38 4.28 24.70
CA MET A 193 11.61 4.82 23.37
C MET A 193 12.93 5.62 23.32
N PRO A 194 13.94 5.17 22.56
CA PRO A 194 15.24 5.84 22.50
C PRO A 194 15.19 7.16 21.71
N MET A 195 14.19 7.32 20.85
CA MET A 195 14.16 8.41 19.85
C MET A 195 13.37 9.64 20.30
N ASP A 196 12.13 9.44 20.74
CA ASP A 196 11.15 10.50 20.97
C ASP A 196 9.94 9.96 21.76
N LYS A 197 9.02 10.85 22.14
CA LYS A 197 7.72 10.50 22.73
C LYS A 197 6.92 9.61 21.79
N THR A 198 6.20 8.65 22.36
CA THR A 198 5.34 7.69 21.64
C THR A 198 4.44 8.37 20.59
N GLU A 199 3.82 9.50 20.94
CA GLU A 199 2.95 10.25 20.03
C GLU A 199 3.68 10.77 18.78
N ASN A 200 4.90 11.30 18.95
CA ASN A 200 5.71 11.81 17.84
C ASN A 200 6.16 10.66 16.93
N VAL A 201 6.44 9.50 17.51
CA VAL A 201 6.83 8.31 16.77
C VAL A 201 5.64 7.78 15.96
N LEU A 202 4.44 7.72 16.54
CA LEU A 202 3.22 7.35 15.81
C LEU A 202 2.91 8.33 14.67
N LYS A 203 3.09 9.64 14.89
CA LYS A 203 2.99 10.66 13.81
C LYS A 203 4.00 10.37 12.69
N LYS A 204 5.27 10.11 13.03
CA LYS A 204 6.32 9.76 12.07
C LYS A 204 5.98 8.49 11.29
N MET A 205 5.51 7.44 11.98
CA MET A 205 5.06 6.18 11.35
C MET A 205 3.90 6.39 10.38
N SER A 206 2.94 7.26 10.72
CA SER A 206 1.83 7.63 9.85
C SER A 206 2.30 8.39 8.61
N MET A 207 3.23 9.34 8.78
CA MET A 207 3.84 10.09 7.66
C MET A 207 4.62 9.18 6.71
N GLN A 208 5.35 8.20 7.24
CA GLN A 208 6.10 7.21 6.45
C GLN A 208 5.20 6.11 5.86
N GLY A 209 3.94 6.04 6.26
CA GLY A 209 2.93 5.14 5.70
C GLY A 209 2.92 3.73 6.28
N TYR A 210 3.51 3.52 7.46
CA TYR A 210 3.41 2.24 8.18
C TYR A 210 2.02 2.01 8.77
N ILE A 211 1.40 3.07 9.27
CA ILE A 211 0.06 3.07 9.86
C ILE A 211 -0.77 4.22 9.29
N THR A 212 -2.08 4.17 9.47
CA THR A 212 -2.99 5.25 9.06
C THR A 212 -4.09 5.38 10.10
N LYS A 213 -4.38 6.63 10.48
CA LYS A 213 -5.49 6.98 11.37
C LYS A 213 -6.77 7.13 10.52
N VAL A 214 -7.80 6.37 10.87
CA VAL A 214 -9.12 6.37 10.24
C VAL A 214 -10.08 7.00 11.23
N VAL A 215 -10.70 8.11 10.83
CA VAL A 215 -11.69 8.82 11.65
C VAL A 215 -13.05 8.62 11.01
N ASP A 216 -13.90 7.85 11.68
CA ASP A 216 -15.26 7.57 11.24
C ASP A 216 -16.24 8.36 12.11
N ARG A 217 -16.94 9.30 11.45
CA ARG A 217 -18.01 10.09 12.05
C ARG A 217 -19.35 9.52 11.64
N THR A 218 -20.07 8.94 12.60
CA THR A 218 -21.40 8.38 12.39
C THR A 218 -22.38 9.12 13.30
N GLY A 219 -23.17 10.02 12.73
CA GLY A 219 -24.02 10.92 13.52
C GLY A 219 -23.19 11.87 14.37
N ASP A 220 -23.41 11.84 15.69
CA ASP A 220 -22.69 12.65 16.68
C ASP A 220 -21.48 11.91 17.31
N GLU A 221 -21.27 10.64 16.99
CA GLU A 221 -20.15 9.85 17.50
C GLU A 221 -18.95 9.90 16.54
N GLU A 222 -17.77 10.22 17.07
CA GLU A 222 -16.49 10.15 16.36
C GLU A 222 -15.69 8.96 16.90
N THR A 223 -15.43 8.00 16.02
CA THR A 223 -14.56 6.85 16.29
C THR A 223 -13.24 7.00 15.58
N VAL A 224 -12.17 6.58 16.25
CA VAL A 224 -10.80 6.78 15.79
C VAL A 224 -10.08 5.45 15.87
N ASP A 225 -9.81 4.88 14.69
CA ASP A 225 -9.16 3.59 14.54
C ASP A 225 -7.81 3.73 13.81
N TRP A 226 -6.89 2.83 14.12
CA TRP A 226 -5.62 2.67 13.44
C TRP A 226 -5.66 1.43 12.54
N VAL A 227 -5.15 1.59 11.32
CA VAL A 227 -5.02 0.52 10.33
C VAL A 227 -3.60 0.47 9.80
N VAL A 228 -3.20 -0.68 9.24
CA VAL A 228 -1.89 -0.82 8.58
C VAL A 228 -1.86 0.02 7.30
N GLY A 229 -0.87 0.89 7.18
CA GLY A 229 -0.65 1.72 6.00
C GLY A 229 0.00 0.95 4.84
N PRO A 230 0.03 1.52 3.63
CA PRO A 230 0.57 0.84 2.45
C PRO A 230 2.00 0.34 2.60
N ARG A 231 2.89 1.13 3.21
CA ARG A 231 4.30 0.75 3.42
C ARG A 231 4.40 -0.42 4.39
N GLY A 232 3.63 -0.39 5.48
CA GLY A 232 3.57 -1.49 6.44
C GLY A 232 3.09 -2.80 5.82
N LYS A 233 2.16 -2.75 4.86
CA LYS A 233 1.70 -3.94 4.12
C LYS A 233 2.79 -4.54 3.22
N VAL A 234 3.68 -3.71 2.65
CA VAL A 234 4.72 -4.18 1.71
C VAL A 234 6.01 -4.60 2.43
N GLU A 235 6.52 -3.79 3.37
CA GLU A 235 7.82 -4.08 4.01
C GLU A 235 7.73 -5.14 5.10
N ILE A 236 6.65 -5.11 5.89
CA ILE A 236 6.45 -6.06 6.98
C ILE A 236 5.58 -7.19 6.44
N GLY A 237 4.35 -6.86 6.02
CA GLY A 237 3.40 -7.83 5.52
C GLY A 237 3.09 -8.96 6.51
N ASN A 238 2.29 -9.92 6.09
CA ASN A 238 1.84 -10.99 6.98
C ASN A 238 2.98 -11.95 7.39
N ARG A 239 3.95 -12.19 6.50
CA ARG A 239 5.05 -13.13 6.76
C ARG A 239 6.02 -12.60 7.82
N ALA A 240 6.35 -11.30 7.82
CA ALA A 240 7.20 -10.76 8.88
C ALA A 240 6.48 -10.69 10.22
N VAL A 241 5.15 -10.44 10.23
CA VAL A 241 4.34 -10.55 11.46
C VAL A 241 4.40 -11.97 12.03
N LEU A 242 4.22 -12.99 11.18
CA LEU A 242 4.35 -14.40 11.58
C LEU A 242 5.74 -14.68 12.16
N GLY A 243 6.81 -14.25 11.46
CA GLY A 243 8.19 -14.42 11.92
C GLY A 243 8.46 -13.75 13.27
N LEU A 244 7.98 -12.52 13.46
CA LEU A 244 8.11 -11.80 14.73
C LEU A 244 7.43 -12.56 15.87
N VAL A 245 6.19 -13.02 15.67
CA VAL A 245 5.45 -13.72 16.73
C VAL A 245 6.12 -15.05 17.06
N LYS A 246 6.61 -15.80 16.06
CA LYS A 246 7.37 -17.04 16.28
C LYS A 246 8.63 -16.78 17.09
N GLU A 247 9.38 -15.74 16.75
CA GLU A 247 10.60 -15.38 17.47
C GLU A 247 10.32 -14.96 18.93
N VAL A 248 9.28 -14.16 19.14
CA VAL A 248 8.89 -13.68 20.49
C VAL A 248 8.43 -14.81 21.40
N TYR A 249 7.66 -15.76 20.88
CA TYR A 249 7.24 -16.92 21.67
C TYR A 249 8.35 -17.98 21.81
N GLY A 250 9.25 -18.10 20.84
CA GLY A 250 10.37 -19.03 20.86
C GLY A 250 9.93 -20.45 21.23
N SER A 251 10.63 -21.07 22.18
CA SER A 251 10.32 -22.41 22.69
C SER A 251 9.04 -22.50 23.54
N SER A 252 8.42 -21.37 23.88
CA SER A 252 7.15 -21.32 24.62
C SER A 252 5.93 -21.17 23.72
N ALA A 253 6.11 -21.27 22.40
CA ALA A 253 5.03 -21.22 21.42
C ALA A 253 4.02 -22.36 21.65
N PRO A 254 2.71 -22.05 21.79
CA PRO A 254 1.68 -23.08 21.73
C PRO A 254 1.75 -23.86 20.41
N GLU A 255 1.46 -25.16 20.45
CA GLU A 255 1.50 -26.02 19.25
C GLU A 255 0.55 -25.51 18.15
N ASP A 256 -0.57 -24.88 18.52
CA ASP A 256 -1.57 -24.35 17.59
C ASP A 256 -1.36 -22.88 17.23
N LEU A 257 -0.26 -22.25 17.68
CA LEU A 257 0.03 -20.84 17.42
C LEU A 257 0.11 -20.54 15.92
N GLU A 258 0.79 -21.39 15.16
CA GLU A 258 0.95 -21.21 13.72
C GLU A 258 -0.39 -21.26 12.98
N GLN A 259 -1.24 -22.25 13.30
CA GLN A 259 -2.58 -22.37 12.70
C GLN A 259 -3.45 -21.15 13.01
N ARG A 260 -3.41 -20.66 14.25
CA ARG A 260 -4.13 -19.44 14.66
C ARG A 260 -3.63 -18.21 13.90
N LEU A 261 -2.32 -18.05 13.76
CA LEU A 261 -1.72 -16.90 13.06
C LEU A 261 -2.02 -16.91 11.56
N THR A 262 -1.91 -18.07 10.91
CA THR A 262 -2.25 -18.25 9.50
C THR A 262 -3.71 -17.86 9.24
N ARG A 263 -4.62 -18.32 10.10
CA ARG A 263 -6.05 -17.96 10.05
C ARG A 263 -6.29 -16.47 10.27
N SER A 264 -5.66 -15.86 11.29
CA SER A 264 -5.85 -14.44 11.61
C SER A 264 -5.28 -13.50 10.55
N LEU A 265 -4.14 -13.86 9.95
CA LEU A 265 -3.49 -13.04 8.92
C LEU A 265 -4.07 -13.28 7.52
N GLY A 266 -4.78 -14.41 7.33
CA GLY A 266 -5.25 -14.85 6.02
C GLY A 266 -4.09 -15.21 5.09
N ILE A 267 -3.05 -15.83 5.64
CA ILE A 267 -1.95 -16.37 4.83
C ILE A 267 -2.46 -17.67 4.21
N VAL A 268 -2.44 -17.75 2.89
CA VAL A 268 -2.71 -19.01 2.19
C VAL A 268 -1.41 -19.81 2.22
N THR A 269 -1.46 -21.02 2.79
CA THR A 269 -0.30 -21.93 2.78
C THR A 269 -0.18 -22.62 1.42
N ALA A 270 0.99 -23.21 1.14
CA ALA A 270 1.15 -24.02 -0.08
C ALA A 270 0.21 -25.24 -0.06
N GLU A 271 -0.08 -25.79 1.13
CA GLU A 271 -1.03 -26.88 1.33
C GLU A 271 -2.48 -26.44 1.03
N ASP A 272 -2.87 -25.22 1.41
CA ASP A 272 -4.19 -24.66 1.06
C ASP A 272 -4.37 -24.41 -0.44
N LEU A 273 -3.29 -24.19 -1.18
CA LEU A 273 -3.32 -24.04 -2.65
C LEU A 273 -3.44 -25.41 -3.34
N MET A 274 -2.68 -26.41 -2.86
CA MET A 274 -2.76 -27.78 -3.39
C MET A 274 -4.13 -28.41 -3.16
N ASN A 275 -4.71 -28.25 -1.96
CA ASN A 275 -6.05 -28.76 -1.67
C ASN A 275 -7.16 -28.10 -2.51
N ARG A 276 -6.97 -26.85 -2.96
CA ARG A 276 -7.90 -26.19 -3.88
C ARG A 276 -7.78 -26.68 -5.31
N GLU A 277 -6.57 -27.04 -5.74
CA GLU A 277 -6.34 -27.63 -7.06
C GLU A 277 -6.90 -29.06 -7.11
N ASP A 278 -6.86 -29.81 -6.01
CA ASP A 278 -7.49 -31.13 -5.91
C ASP A 278 -9.03 -31.06 -5.87
N GLU A 279 -9.62 -30.08 -5.18
CA GLU A 279 -11.08 -29.86 -5.18
C GLU A 279 -11.64 -29.41 -6.54
N GLU A 280 -10.87 -28.67 -7.36
CA GLU A 280 -11.28 -28.27 -8.72
C GLU A 280 -11.16 -29.42 -9.74
N LEU A 281 -10.40 -30.49 -9.45
CA LEU A 281 -10.26 -31.66 -10.32
C LEU A 281 -11.35 -32.72 -10.10
N ASP A 282 -12.01 -32.73 -8.94
CA ASP A 282 -13.09 -33.66 -8.61
C ASP A 282 -14.48 -33.21 -9.11
N GLU A 283 -14.65 -31.96 -9.56
CA GLU A 283 -15.93 -31.46 -10.11
C GLU A 283 -16.14 -31.74 -11.62
N ASP A 284 -15.12 -32.25 -12.33
CA ASP A 284 -15.19 -32.59 -13.76
C ASP A 284 -15.40 -34.10 -14.04
N GLU A 285 -15.83 -34.89 -13.04
CA GLU A 285 -16.24 -36.28 -13.27
C GLU A 285 -17.64 -36.37 -13.90
N VAL A 286 -17.59 -36.45 -15.23
CA VAL A 286 -18.64 -36.72 -16.22
C VAL A 286 -19.75 -37.67 -15.69
N PRO A 287 -21.05 -37.34 -15.80
CA PRO A 287 -22.09 -38.29 -15.45
C PRO A 287 -22.09 -39.46 -16.45
N GLU A 288 -21.93 -40.67 -15.90
CA GLU A 288 -21.92 -41.94 -16.62
C GLU A 288 -23.13 -42.09 -17.56
N VAL A 289 -22.82 -42.44 -18.80
CA VAL A 289 -23.79 -42.80 -19.84
C VAL A 289 -24.26 -44.23 -19.56
N SER A 290 -25.42 -44.36 -18.91
CA SER A 290 -26.14 -45.64 -18.79
C SER A 290 -26.78 -46.00 -20.12
N ASP A 291 -26.08 -46.81 -20.92
CA ASP A 291 -26.63 -47.52 -22.08
C ASP A 291 -27.59 -48.62 -21.62
N GLY A 292 -28.87 -48.46 -21.98
CA GLY A 292 -29.94 -49.37 -21.62
C GLY A 292 -30.96 -49.38 -22.75
N SER A 293 -30.72 -50.26 -23.72
CA SER A 293 -31.57 -50.55 -24.86
C SER A 293 -33.00 -50.91 -24.44
N ASP A 294 -34.01 -50.24 -25.01
CA ASP A 294 -35.23 -50.93 -25.36
C ASP A 294 -35.97 -50.30 -26.55
N THR A 295 -36.62 -51.18 -27.31
CA THR A 295 -37.07 -50.98 -28.68
C THR A 295 -38.55 -50.55 -28.78
N GLN A 296 -38.91 -50.01 -29.97
CA GLN A 296 -40.25 -49.71 -30.49
C GLN A 296 -40.84 -48.35 -30.06
N ARG A 297 -41.49 -47.53 -30.89
CA ARG A 297 -42.32 -47.79 -32.08
C ARG A 297 -42.58 -46.47 -32.83
N ARG A 298 -42.72 -46.58 -34.15
CA ARG A 298 -43.11 -45.56 -35.15
C ARG A 298 -44.29 -44.66 -34.72
N GLN A 299 -44.24 -43.36 -35.02
CA GLN A 299 -45.22 -42.75 -35.93
C GLN A 299 -44.81 -41.37 -36.49
N SER A 300 -45.29 -41.15 -37.71
CA SER A 300 -45.11 -40.02 -38.62
C SER A 300 -46.24 -39.00 -38.45
N GLY A 301 -45.93 -37.72 -38.68
CA GLY A 301 -46.90 -36.63 -38.92
C GLY A 301 -46.17 -35.28 -38.89
N ARG A 302 -45.67 -34.72 -40.00
CA ARG A 302 -46.36 -33.97 -41.07
C ARG A 302 -47.27 -32.83 -40.58
N LEU A 303 -46.72 -31.61 -40.68
CA LEU A 303 -47.25 -30.37 -41.28
C LEU A 303 -48.59 -29.74 -40.84
N ARG A 304 -48.53 -28.39 -40.85
CA ARG A 304 -49.58 -27.34 -40.76
C ARG A 304 -49.97 -26.97 -39.32
N GLN A 305 -50.04 -25.70 -38.94
CA GLN A 305 -50.38 -24.47 -39.67
C GLN A 305 -49.56 -23.29 -39.13
#